data_AF-A0A7Y3ITF7-F1
#
_entry.id   AF-A0A7Y3ITF7-F1
#
_cell.length_a   1.000
_cell.length_b   1.000
_cell.length_c   1.000
_cell.angle_alpha   90.00
_cell.angle_beta   90.00
_cell.angle_gamma   90.00
#
_symmetry.space_group_name_H-M   'P 1'
#
loop_
_entity.id
_entity.type
_entity.pdbx_description
1 polymer ?
#
loop_
_entity_poly.entity_id
_entity_poly.type
_entity_poly.pdbx_seq_one_letter_code
_entity_poly.pdbx_strand_id
1 'polypeptide(L)'
;MKKFSLCQIALISIIGLAAFFEIKDTMNGKKIFFLEKWIFSNRGYAKQIEIKTYILTDEQVVWLLNHPDEEVEQPLQKDLHRKNVNAVIRMKNRGKEQFWGLFTWETPNLRSHLVGIDNNASYKDKFMNFVFPMGRRIYVDYDESPEEITVAWVTLCTKK
;
A
#
# COMPACT_ATOMS: atom_id res chain seq x y z
N MET A 1 -46.03 7.32 -23.58
CA MET A 1 -44.89 7.81 -22.77
C MET A 1 -44.97 7.18 -21.39
N LYS A 2 -43.97 6.40 -20.94
CA LYS A 2 -43.95 5.83 -19.59
C LYS A 2 -43.65 6.96 -18.58
N LYS A 3 -44.56 7.24 -17.65
CA LYS A 3 -44.33 8.17 -16.54
C LYS A 3 -43.45 7.47 -15.51
N PHE A 4 -42.28 8.03 -15.24
CA PHE A 4 -41.43 7.56 -14.16
C PHE A 4 -42.10 7.86 -12.81
N SER A 5 -42.07 6.89 -11.90
CA SER A 5 -42.59 7.11 -10.55
C SER A 5 -41.66 8.04 -9.76
N LEU A 6 -42.20 8.73 -8.76
CA LEU A 6 -41.40 9.62 -7.89
C LEU A 6 -40.21 8.88 -7.25
N CYS A 7 -40.38 7.59 -6.91
CA CYS A 7 -39.29 6.74 -6.40
C CYS A 7 -38.19 6.51 -7.45
N GLN A 8 -38.53 6.35 -8.73
CA GLN A 8 -37.53 6.17 -9.79
C GLN A 8 -36.71 7.45 -10.00
N ILE A 9 -37.37 8.61 -9.94
CA ILE A 9 -36.69 9.91 -10.04
C ILE A 9 -35.77 10.12 -8.84
N ALA A 10 -36.24 9.83 -7.62
CA ALA A 10 -35.43 9.94 -6.41
C ALA A 10 -34.20 9.02 -6.45
N LEU A 11 -34.36 7.77 -6.90
CA LEU A 11 -33.27 6.81 -7.02
C LEU A 11 -32.20 7.27 -8.02
N ILE A 12 -32.62 7.75 -9.20
CA ILE A 12 -31.69 8.28 -10.22
C ILE A 12 -30.94 9.50 -9.70
N SER A 13 -31.62 10.40 -8.98
CA SER A 13 -30.98 11.56 -8.38
C SER A 13 -29.96 11.19 -7.30
N ILE A 14 -30.24 10.19 -6.46
CA ILE A 14 -29.30 9.69 -5.44
C ILE A 14 -28.07 9.07 -6.11
N ILE A 15 -28.25 8.26 -7.16
CA ILE A 15 -27.15 7.65 -7.92
C ILE A 15 -26.31 8.74 -8.61
N GLY A 16 -26.96 9.73 -9.23
CA GLY A 16 -26.28 10.85 -9.86
C GLY A 16 -25.46 11.68 -8.88
N LEU A 17 -25.99 11.92 -7.67
CA LEU A 17 -25.28 12.64 -6.62
C LEU A 17 -24.06 11.84 -6.13
N ALA A 18 -24.20 10.53 -5.94
CA ALA A 18 -23.10 9.65 -5.54
C ALA A 18 -21.98 9.65 -6.60
N ALA A 19 -22.32 9.51 -7.88
CA ALA A 19 -21.36 9.58 -8.98
C ALA A 19 -20.67 10.95 -9.08
N PHE A 20 -21.38 12.06 -8.82
CA PHE A 20 -20.78 13.39 -8.79
C PHE A 20 -19.75 13.57 -7.67
N PHE A 21 -20.05 13.08 -6.46
CA PHE A 21 -19.07 13.09 -5.36
C PHE A 21 -17.83 12.25 -5.67
N GLU A 22 -17.99 11.10 -6.33
CA GLU A 22 -16.87 10.26 -6.77
C GLU A 22 -15.95 10.97 -7.79
N ILE A 23 -16.52 11.67 -8.77
CA ILE A 23 -15.74 12.43 -9.78
C ILE A 23 -14.97 13.57 -9.10
N LYS A 24 -15.60 14.26 -8.15
CA LYS A 24 -14.95 15.36 -7.40
C LYS A 24 -13.77 14.86 -6.56
N ASP A 25 -13.89 13.71 -5.90
CA ASP A 25 -12.79 13.13 -5.13
C ASP A 25 -11.66 12.60 -6.02
N THR A 26 -11.99 12.14 -7.23
CA THR A 26 -11.01 11.72 -8.26
C THR A 26 -10.15 12.90 -8.73
N MET A 27 -10.75 14.08 -8.95
CA MET A 27 -10.02 15.30 -9.30
C MET A 27 -9.08 15.80 -8.19
N ASN A 28 -9.36 15.45 -6.93
CA ASN A 28 -8.56 15.84 -5.77
C ASN A 28 -7.46 14.83 -5.42
N GLY A 29 -7.17 13.85 -6.29
CA GLY A 29 -6.09 12.88 -6.09
C GLY A 29 -6.38 11.81 -5.02
N LYS A 30 -7.62 11.73 -4.51
CA LYS A 30 -8.06 10.68 -3.58
C LYS A 30 -8.62 9.51 -4.38
N LYS A 31 -7.77 8.72 -5.03
CA LYS A 31 -8.22 7.57 -5.83
C LYS A 31 -8.56 6.36 -4.96
N ILE A 32 -9.83 5.94 -5.02
CA ILE A 32 -10.38 4.67 -5.54
C ILE A 32 -11.91 4.91 -5.65
N PHE A 33 -12.55 4.60 -6.78
CA PHE A 33 -14.02 4.73 -6.92
C PHE A 33 -14.73 3.86 -5.87
N PHE A 34 -15.76 4.38 -5.20
CA PHE A 34 -16.48 3.61 -4.16
C PHE A 34 -17.17 2.38 -4.78
N LEU A 35 -17.70 2.52 -6.00
CA LEU A 35 -18.23 1.39 -6.77
C LEU A 35 -17.17 0.33 -7.12
N GLU A 36 -15.97 0.73 -7.58
CA GLU A 36 -14.88 -0.22 -7.83
C GLU A 36 -14.43 -0.91 -6.55
N LYS A 37 -14.31 -0.16 -5.45
CA LYS A 37 -13.99 -0.69 -4.13
C LYS A 37 -15.02 -1.74 -3.68
N TRP A 38 -16.30 -1.53 -3.97
CA TRP A 38 -17.34 -2.48 -3.55
C TRP A 38 -17.36 -3.74 -4.41
N ILE A 39 -17.19 -3.59 -5.74
CA ILE A 39 -17.24 -4.69 -6.70
C ILE A 39 -15.97 -5.55 -6.65
N PHE A 40 -14.80 -4.94 -6.48
CA PHE A 40 -13.51 -5.62 -6.57
C PHE A 40 -12.85 -5.88 -5.21
N SER A 41 -13.45 -5.46 -4.08
CA SER A 41 -12.87 -5.69 -2.75
C SER A 41 -12.70 -7.17 -2.45
N ASN A 42 -11.44 -7.60 -2.30
CA ASN A 42 -11.08 -8.96 -1.99
C ASN A 42 -10.01 -9.01 -0.89
N ARG A 43 -10.45 -8.88 0.38
CA ARG A 43 -9.54 -8.98 1.53
C ARG A 43 -8.87 -10.35 1.65
N GLY A 44 -9.52 -11.41 1.18
CA GLY A 44 -8.98 -12.77 1.21
C GLY A 44 -7.73 -12.92 0.32
N TYR A 45 -7.60 -12.08 -0.71
CA TYR A 45 -6.45 -12.08 -1.59
C TYR A 45 -5.16 -11.59 -0.93
N ALA A 46 -5.22 -10.97 0.26
CA ALA A 46 -4.02 -10.53 0.97
C ALA A 46 -3.03 -11.69 1.23
N LYS A 47 -3.52 -12.92 1.38
CA LYS A 47 -2.69 -14.13 1.53
C LYS A 47 -1.90 -14.50 0.26
N GLN A 48 -2.30 -13.97 -0.89
CA GLN A 48 -1.64 -14.14 -2.18
C GLN A 48 -0.63 -13.03 -2.47
N ILE A 49 -0.45 -12.09 -1.53
CA ILE A 49 0.53 -11.02 -1.63
C ILE A 49 1.60 -11.31 -0.58
N GLU A 50 2.80 -11.58 -1.05
CA GLU A 50 3.96 -11.67 -0.19
C GLU A 50 4.39 -10.24 0.16
N ILE A 51 4.52 -9.96 1.46
CA ILE A 51 4.98 -8.69 1.98
C ILE A 51 6.23 -8.96 2.79
N LYS A 52 7.33 -8.27 2.46
CA LYS A 52 8.55 -8.24 3.26
C LYS A 52 8.81 -6.81 3.70
N THR A 53 9.24 -6.63 4.93
CA THR A 53 9.48 -5.31 5.50
C THR A 53 10.88 -5.23 6.08
N TYR A 54 11.50 -4.06 5.95
CA TYR A 54 12.86 -3.81 6.41
C TYR A 54 13.05 -2.37 6.88
N ILE A 55 13.96 -2.17 7.82
CA ILE A 55 14.55 -0.87 8.11
C ILE A 55 16.00 -0.91 7.61
N LEU A 56 16.27 -0.14 6.55
CA LEU A 56 17.55 -0.17 5.82
C LEU A 56 18.21 1.20 5.79
N THR A 57 19.54 1.21 5.71
CA THR A 57 20.34 2.42 5.42
C THR A 57 20.16 2.87 3.97
N ASP A 58 20.56 4.11 3.66
CA ASP A 58 20.51 4.65 2.29
C ASP A 58 21.31 3.77 1.31
N GLU A 59 22.48 3.28 1.72
CA GLU A 59 23.34 2.42 0.89
C GLU A 59 22.67 1.07 0.58
N GLN A 60 22.02 0.48 1.59
CA GLN A 60 21.30 -0.81 1.42
C GLN A 60 20.05 -0.66 0.57
N VAL A 61 19.33 0.47 0.68
CA VAL A 61 18.22 0.79 -0.22
C VAL A 61 18.70 0.87 -1.66
N VAL A 62 19.78 1.61 -1.92
CA VAL A 62 20.35 1.74 -3.27
C VAL A 62 20.76 0.37 -3.80
N TRP A 63 21.43 -0.45 -2.99
CA TRP A 63 21.79 -1.81 -3.38
C TRP A 63 20.56 -2.66 -3.74
N LEU A 64 19.53 -2.63 -2.89
CA LEU A 64 18.29 -3.38 -3.10
C LEU A 64 17.53 -2.96 -4.36
N LEU A 65 17.50 -1.66 -4.68
CA LEU A 65 16.86 -1.16 -5.89
C LEU A 65 17.60 -1.61 -7.18
N ASN A 66 18.92 -1.81 -7.08
CA ASN A 66 19.72 -2.35 -8.18
C ASN A 66 19.65 -3.89 -8.28
N HIS A 67 19.29 -4.58 -7.19
CA HIS A 67 19.17 -6.03 -7.11
C HIS A 67 17.76 -6.44 -6.63
N PRO A 68 16.70 -6.12 -7.39
CA PRO A 68 15.31 -6.19 -6.92
C PRO A 68 14.78 -7.62 -6.72
N ASP A 69 15.51 -8.64 -7.18
CA ASP A 69 15.17 -10.05 -7.00
C ASP A 69 15.95 -10.70 -5.83
N GLU A 70 16.95 -10.01 -5.28
CA GLU A 70 17.74 -10.51 -4.16
C GLU A 70 17.04 -10.25 -2.82
N GLU A 71 17.33 -11.10 -1.84
CA GLU A 71 16.88 -10.91 -0.47
C GLU A 71 17.89 -10.06 0.30
N VAL A 72 17.37 -9.22 1.19
CA VAL A 72 18.18 -8.42 2.12
C VAL A 72 17.90 -8.96 3.51
N GLU A 73 18.93 -9.09 4.32
CA GLU A 73 18.77 -9.41 5.74
C GLU A 73 18.50 -8.12 6.53
N GLN A 74 17.60 -8.19 7.50
CA GLN A 74 17.31 -7.05 8.38
C GLN A 74 18.54 -6.73 9.23
N PRO A 75 19.15 -5.53 9.09
CA PRO A 75 20.28 -5.15 9.92
C PRO A 75 19.87 -5.00 11.38
N LEU A 76 20.82 -5.24 12.28
CA LEU A 76 20.63 -5.05 13.72
C LEU A 76 20.68 -3.55 14.06
N GLN A 77 20.12 -3.17 15.20
CA GLN A 77 20.03 -1.77 15.64
C GLN A 77 21.40 -1.10 15.71
N LYS A 78 22.43 -1.82 16.17
CA LYS A 78 23.83 -1.35 16.16
C LYS A 78 24.34 -0.94 14.77
N ASP A 79 23.91 -1.62 13.71
CA ASP A 79 24.33 -1.34 12.34
C ASP A 79 23.57 -0.16 11.73
N LEU A 80 22.41 0.17 12.30
CA LEU A 80 21.54 1.29 11.92
C LEU A 80 21.77 2.55 12.77
N HIS A 81 22.45 2.41 13.91
CA HIS A 81 22.62 3.47 14.91
C HIS A 81 23.22 4.75 14.31
N ARG A 82 22.55 5.88 14.54
CA ARG A 82 22.91 7.24 14.04
C ARG A 82 23.01 7.39 12.51
N LYS A 83 22.58 6.39 11.73
CA LYS A 83 22.50 6.49 10.27
C LYS A 83 21.13 7.00 9.83
N ASN A 84 21.07 7.50 8.60
CA ASN A 84 19.79 7.71 7.94
C ASN A 84 19.20 6.34 7.62
N VAL A 85 17.94 6.14 8.00
CA VAL A 85 17.23 4.88 7.75
C VAL A 85 15.94 5.13 6.99
N ASN A 86 15.50 4.08 6.30
CA ASN A 86 14.32 4.05 5.47
C ASN A 86 13.48 2.84 5.87
N ALA A 87 12.17 3.03 5.96
CA ALA A 87 11.24 1.93 5.98
C ALA A 87 11.07 1.43 4.54
N VAL A 88 11.32 0.14 4.33
CA VAL A 88 11.24 -0.50 3.03
C VAL A 88 10.19 -1.59 3.10
N ILE A 89 9.19 -1.49 2.24
CA ILE A 89 8.10 -2.47 2.12
C ILE A 89 8.18 -3.04 0.71
N ARG A 90 8.41 -4.34 0.60
CA ARG A 90 8.46 -5.07 -0.65
C ARG A 90 7.21 -5.91 -0.78
N MET A 91 6.51 -5.77 -1.89
CA MET A 91 5.29 -6.54 -2.16
C MET A 91 5.43 -7.33 -3.45
N LYS A 92 5.16 -8.64 -3.41
CA LYS A 92 5.16 -9.52 -4.58
C LYS A 92 3.82 -10.22 -4.71
N ASN A 93 3.23 -10.14 -5.90
CA ASN A 93 2.00 -10.85 -6.22
C ASN A 93 2.31 -12.32 -6.51
N ARG A 94 1.88 -13.23 -5.63
CA ARG A 94 1.99 -14.69 -5.80
C ARG A 94 0.73 -15.31 -6.43
N GLY A 95 -0.36 -14.54 -6.50
CA GLY A 95 -1.63 -15.01 -7.02
C GLY A 95 -1.80 -14.78 -8.52
N LYS A 96 -2.97 -15.16 -9.03
CA LYS A 96 -3.29 -15.11 -10.47
C LYS A 96 -3.91 -13.79 -10.92
N GLU A 97 -4.44 -13.00 -9.99
CA GLU A 97 -5.17 -11.75 -10.25
C GLU A 97 -4.23 -10.56 -10.07
N GLN A 98 -4.45 -9.48 -10.83
CA GLN A 98 -3.87 -8.19 -10.52
C GLN A 98 -4.50 -7.63 -9.25
N PHE A 99 -3.72 -6.88 -8.46
CA PHE A 99 -4.22 -6.21 -7.27
C PHE A 99 -3.86 -4.72 -7.26
N TRP A 100 -4.71 -3.94 -6.62
CA TRP A 100 -4.49 -2.52 -6.33
C TRP A 100 -5.24 -2.16 -5.06
N GLY A 101 -4.95 -1.00 -4.48
CA GLY A 101 -5.62 -0.63 -3.25
C GLY A 101 -4.87 0.37 -2.40
N LEU A 102 -5.24 0.40 -1.13
CA LEU A 102 -4.63 1.23 -0.11
C LEU A 102 -4.18 0.33 1.04
N PHE A 103 -2.94 0.50 1.46
CA PHE A 103 -2.43 -0.08 2.69
C PHE A 103 -1.90 1.02 3.60
N THR A 104 -1.92 0.75 4.90
CA THR A 104 -1.22 1.54 5.90
C THR A 104 0.01 0.79 6.35
N TRP A 105 1.05 1.54 6.72
CA TRP A 105 2.18 0.99 7.44
C TRP A 105 2.55 1.87 8.62
N GLU A 106 3.11 1.26 9.65
CA GLU A 106 3.58 1.96 10.85
C GLU A 106 4.78 1.25 11.48
N THR A 107 5.51 2.02 12.28
CA THR A 107 6.51 1.52 13.24
C THR A 107 6.14 2.14 14.60
N PRO A 108 6.56 1.58 15.73
CA PRO A 108 6.19 2.16 17.03
C PRO A 108 6.62 3.63 17.20
N ASN A 109 7.65 4.05 16.45
CA ASN A 109 8.19 5.40 16.48
C ASN A 109 7.67 6.34 15.37
N LEU A 110 6.75 5.87 14.50
CA LEU A 110 6.22 6.67 13.40
C LEU A 110 4.71 6.44 13.23
N ARG A 111 3.96 7.54 13.06
CA ARG A 111 2.52 7.48 12.80
C ARG A 111 2.23 6.66 11.54
N SER A 112 1.07 6.03 11.53
CA SER A 112 0.56 5.30 10.37
C SER A 112 0.52 6.16 9.11
N HIS A 113 1.09 5.63 8.02
CA HIS A 113 1.13 6.26 6.70
C HIS A 113 0.28 5.47 5.71
N LEU A 114 -0.63 6.17 5.02
CA LEU A 114 -1.47 5.59 3.97
C LEU A 114 -0.75 5.64 2.62
N VAL A 115 -0.70 4.50 1.93
CA VAL A 115 -0.02 4.33 0.65
C VAL A 115 -1.00 3.72 -0.35
N GLY A 116 -1.07 4.32 -1.54
CA GLY A 116 -1.85 3.80 -2.66
C GLY A 116 -1.01 3.01 -3.64
N ILE A 117 -1.55 1.88 -4.09
CA ILE A 117 -0.98 1.04 -5.13
C ILE A 117 -1.91 1.13 -6.33
N ASP A 118 -1.37 1.52 -7.48
CA ASP A 118 -2.11 1.60 -8.73
C ASP A 118 -2.17 0.23 -9.44
N ASN A 119 -3.18 0.03 -10.29
CA ASN A 119 -3.45 -1.25 -10.93
C ASN A 119 -2.30 -1.73 -11.86
N ASN A 120 -1.52 -0.78 -12.37
CA ASN A 120 -0.41 -1.05 -13.29
C ASN A 120 0.84 -1.56 -12.57
N ALA A 121 0.88 -1.50 -11.22
CA ALA A 121 2.09 -1.86 -10.48
C ALA A 121 2.21 -3.37 -10.24
N SER A 122 1.10 -4.12 -10.22
CA SER A 122 1.06 -5.54 -9.83
C SER A 122 1.46 -6.52 -10.96
N TYR A 123 2.67 -6.37 -11.49
CA TYR A 123 3.22 -7.40 -12.39
C TYR A 123 3.53 -8.69 -11.62
N LYS A 124 3.22 -9.83 -12.26
CA LYS A 124 3.52 -11.14 -11.70
C LYS A 124 5.04 -11.31 -11.53
N ASP A 125 5.42 -11.97 -10.45
CA ASP A 125 6.75 -12.52 -10.19
C ASP A 125 7.88 -11.56 -9.77
N LYS A 126 7.66 -10.25 -9.65
CA LYS A 126 8.66 -9.29 -9.13
C LYS A 126 8.19 -8.57 -7.86
N PHE A 127 9.15 -8.16 -7.03
CA PHE A 127 8.87 -7.29 -5.90
C PHE A 127 8.68 -5.84 -6.37
N MET A 128 7.58 -5.23 -5.95
CA MET A 128 7.41 -3.78 -5.92
C MET A 128 8.03 -3.26 -4.62
N ASN A 129 8.94 -2.29 -4.71
CA ASN A 129 9.62 -1.72 -3.56
C ASN A 129 9.03 -0.34 -3.24
N PHE A 130 8.56 -0.15 -2.01
CA PHE A 130 8.15 1.13 -1.47
C PHE A 130 9.16 1.56 -0.43
N VAL A 131 9.77 2.74 -0.60
CA VAL A 131 10.82 3.26 0.27
C VAL A 131 10.35 4.57 0.89
N PHE A 132 10.38 4.63 2.22
CA PHE A 132 9.95 5.79 2.99
C PHE A 132 11.10 6.29 3.87
N PRO A 133 11.64 7.49 3.61
CA PRO A 133 12.69 8.07 4.45
C PRO A 133 12.18 8.32 5.87
N MET A 134 12.89 7.79 6.87
CA MET A 134 12.56 8.00 8.28
C MET A 134 13.52 9.00 8.96
N GLY A 135 14.69 9.22 8.36
CA GLY A 135 15.79 10.02 8.91
C GLY A 135 16.61 9.24 9.92
N ARG A 136 17.23 9.92 10.89
CA ARG A 136 17.97 9.27 11.99
C ARG A 136 16.99 8.95 13.11
N ARG A 137 16.55 7.68 13.21
CA ARG A 137 15.54 7.26 14.19
C ARG A 137 16.02 6.16 15.15
N ILE A 138 17.11 5.47 14.82
CA ILE A 138 17.71 4.45 15.68
C ILE A 138 18.82 5.10 16.50
N TYR A 139 18.56 5.26 17.80
CA TYR A 139 19.44 5.93 18.77
C TYR A 139 20.10 4.97 19.78
N VAL A 140 19.77 3.69 19.68
CA VAL A 140 20.31 2.60 20.50
C VAL A 140 21.21 1.73 19.63
N ASP A 141 22.24 1.17 20.23
CA ASP A 141 23.28 0.35 19.59
C ASP A 141 23.23 -1.12 20.05
N TYR A 142 22.01 -1.63 20.20
CA TYR A 142 21.78 -3.00 20.65
C TYR A 142 22.04 -4.04 19.55
N ASP A 143 22.41 -5.24 19.99
CA ASP A 143 22.57 -6.42 19.14
C ASP A 143 21.22 -7.12 18.89
N GLU A 144 20.21 -6.32 18.56
CA GLU A 144 18.83 -6.74 18.38
C GLU A 144 18.30 -6.23 17.04
N SER A 145 17.32 -6.92 16.47
CA SER A 145 16.61 -6.38 15.30
C SER A 145 15.79 -5.15 15.70
N PRO A 146 15.66 -4.15 14.83
CA PRO A 146 14.74 -3.05 15.10
C PRO A 146 13.29 -3.58 15.11
N GLU A 147 12.40 -2.79 15.71
CA GLU A 147 10.98 -3.10 15.76
C GLU A 147 10.40 -3.29 14.35
N GLU A 148 9.56 -4.32 14.20
CA GLU A 148 9.00 -4.71 12.91
C GLU A 148 8.03 -3.65 12.37
N ILE A 149 8.10 -3.39 11.06
CA ILE A 149 7.10 -2.57 10.37
C ILE A 149 5.82 -3.38 10.21
N THR A 150 4.73 -2.85 10.76
CA THR A 150 3.40 -3.45 10.60
C THR A 150 2.74 -2.90 9.35
N VAL A 151 2.16 -3.79 8.53
CA VAL A 151 1.45 -3.43 7.29
C VAL A 151 0.01 -3.94 7.36
N ALA A 152 -0.96 -3.08 7.06
CA ALA A 152 -2.37 -3.42 7.08
C ALA A 152 -3.11 -2.91 5.84
N TRP A 153 -3.95 -3.76 5.24
CA TRP A 153 -4.78 -3.36 4.11
C TRP A 153 -6.00 -2.55 4.57
N VAL A 154 -6.12 -1.32 4.07
CA VAL A 154 -7.35 -0.53 4.21
C VAL A 154 -8.35 -0.93 3.14
N THR A 155 -7.87 -1.13 1.92
CA THR A 155 -8.67 -1.57 0.78
C THR A 155 -7.79 -2.40 -0.13
N LEU A 156 -8.24 -3.59 -0.50
CA LEU A 156 -7.56 -4.46 -1.45
C LEU A 156 -8.55 -4.86 -2.52
N CYS A 157 -8.28 -4.45 -3.75
CA CYS A 157 -9.09 -4.75 -4.92
C CYS A 157 -8.35 -5.70 -5.84
N THR A 158 -9.07 -6.60 -6.51
CA THR A 158 -8.47 -7.54 -7.46
C THR A 158 -9.23 -7.66 -8.76
N LYS A 159 -8.51 -8.03 -9.83
CA LYS A 159 -9.08 -8.29 -11.16
C LYS A 159 -8.31 -9.41 -11.85
N LYS A 160 -9.04 -10.29 -12.51
CA LYS A 160 -8.47 -11.38 -13.31
C LYS A 160 -7.73 -10.85 -14.53
#